data_AF-A0A3L6EX69-F1
#
_entry.id   AF-A0A3L6EX69-F1
#
_cell.length_a   1.000
_cell.length_b   1.000
_cell.length_c   1.000
_cell.angle_alpha   90.00
_cell.angle_beta   90.00
_cell.angle_gamma   90.00
#
_symmetry.space_group_name_H-M   'P 1'
#
loop_
_entity.id
_entity.type
_entity.pdbx_description
1 polymer ?
#
loop_
_entity_poly.entity_id
_entity_poly.type
_entity_poly.pdbx_seq_one_letter_code
_entity_poly.pdbx_strand_id
1 'polypeptide(L)'
;MNDLMTKSFMSYVDLKKAAMKDLEAGGDGIELPESGAGGVTDERLRGFFQEAEAVKAEMAAIRDALDRLHAANEEGKSLHQVDALRAHRGRVNADIVAVLRRARDIRARLESLDRANAAQRRLSAGCREGTPLDRTRTAVTSGLRKKLKDLMLDFQALRQRMMSEYKDTVQRRYYTLTGEVPEEEVIERIISDGRGEELLGAAVAEHGKGAVLAAVHEIQDRHDAAREVERSLLELHQVFLDMAVMVEMQGEKLDDIESHVASASHYVQGGNKELGKAKEYQRSSRKCLCIGIIILLLLVLLVIVPIATSLRKS
;
A
#
# COMPACT_ATOMS: atom_id res chain seq x y z
N MET A 1 15.53 -8.07 28.85
CA MET A 1 14.11 -8.21 28.47
C MET A 1 13.86 -8.02 26.95
N ASN A 2 14.89 -8.06 26.08
CA ASN A 2 14.76 -7.70 24.66
C ASN A 2 14.63 -8.88 23.68
N ASP A 3 14.73 -10.12 24.16
CA ASP A 3 14.84 -11.29 23.29
C ASP A 3 13.48 -11.78 22.72
N LEU A 4 12.36 -11.31 23.30
CA LEU A 4 11.02 -11.66 22.83
C LEU A 4 10.63 -10.89 21.56
N MET A 5 11.09 -9.65 21.42
CA MET A 5 10.82 -8.80 20.26
C MET A 5 11.65 -9.25 19.06
N THR A 6 12.93 -9.57 19.24
CA THR A 6 13.77 -10.04 18.12
C THR A 6 13.29 -11.37 17.55
N LYS A 7 12.79 -12.30 18.39
CA LYS A 7 12.27 -13.60 17.95
C LYS A 7 10.94 -13.50 17.18
N SER A 8 10.01 -12.63 17.60
CA SER A 8 8.78 -12.40 16.84
C SER A 8 9.07 -11.70 15.50
N PHE A 9 10.09 -10.83 15.47
CA PHE A 9 10.56 -10.16 14.26
C PHE A 9 11.24 -11.11 13.27
N MET A 10 12.07 -12.06 13.72
CA MET A 10 12.68 -13.07 12.83
C MET A 10 11.61 -13.99 12.23
N SER A 11 10.65 -14.45 13.04
CA SER A 11 9.50 -15.22 12.55
C SER A 11 8.69 -14.46 11.48
N TYR A 12 8.60 -13.14 11.60
CA TYR A 12 7.92 -12.28 10.63
C TYR A 12 8.73 -12.03 9.35
N VAL A 13 10.06 -11.90 9.44
CA VAL A 13 10.97 -11.83 8.29
C VAL A 13 10.97 -13.15 7.52
N ASP A 14 10.87 -14.29 8.21
CA ASP A 14 10.71 -15.61 7.59
C ASP A 14 9.33 -15.74 6.90
N LEU A 15 8.27 -15.19 7.51
CA LEU A 15 6.97 -15.03 6.85
C LEU A 15 7.04 -14.14 5.61
N LYS A 16 7.83 -13.05 5.63
CA LYS A 16 8.07 -12.18 4.45
C LYS A 16 8.80 -12.93 3.34
N LYS A 17 9.78 -13.77 3.69
CA LYS A 17 10.53 -14.57 2.72
C LYS A 17 9.63 -15.64 2.08
N ALA A 18 8.70 -16.21 2.84
CA ALA A 18 7.66 -17.09 2.33
C ALA A 18 6.64 -16.31 1.45
N ALA A 19 6.17 -15.16 1.90
CA ALA A 19 5.19 -14.34 1.18
C ALA A 19 5.74 -13.70 -0.11
N MET A 20 7.02 -13.30 -0.16
CA MET A 20 7.68 -12.84 -1.39
C MET A 20 7.80 -13.95 -2.43
N LYS A 21 8.02 -15.19 -1.99
CA LYS A 21 8.05 -16.36 -2.86
C LYS A 21 6.67 -16.64 -3.48
N ASP A 22 5.60 -16.29 -2.78
CA ASP A 22 4.22 -16.37 -3.28
C ASP A 22 3.83 -15.15 -4.13
N LEU A 23 4.44 -13.98 -3.90
CA LEU A 23 4.20 -12.74 -4.65
C LEU A 23 4.79 -12.77 -6.08
N GLU A 24 5.79 -13.62 -6.32
CA GLU A 24 6.24 -13.92 -7.70
C GLU A 24 5.21 -14.75 -8.50
N ALA A 25 4.16 -15.29 -7.85
CA ALA A 25 3.08 -16.04 -8.49
C ALA A 25 1.74 -15.28 -8.57
N GLY A 26 1.61 -14.12 -7.93
CA GLY A 26 0.34 -13.39 -7.79
C GLY A 26 0.43 -11.94 -8.22
N GLY A 27 0.06 -11.67 -9.48
CA GLY A 27 0.07 -10.35 -10.09
C GLY A 27 -0.76 -9.30 -9.33
N ASP A 28 -0.19 -8.11 -9.31
CA ASP A 28 -0.72 -6.82 -8.90
C ASP A 28 -2.14 -6.57 -9.47
N GLY A 29 -3.14 -6.34 -8.63
CA GLY A 29 -4.49 -6.03 -9.14
C GLY A 29 -5.64 -6.20 -8.16
N ILE A 30 -5.80 -5.26 -7.23
CA ILE A 30 -7.15 -4.90 -6.77
C ILE A 30 -7.48 -3.56 -7.42
N GLU A 31 -7.88 -3.61 -8.68
CA GLU A 31 -8.58 -2.53 -9.35
C GLU A 31 -9.97 -2.40 -8.70
N LEU A 32 -10.34 -1.19 -8.25
CA LEU A 32 -11.74 -0.97 -7.94
C LEU A 32 -12.51 -1.07 -9.25
N PRO A 33 -13.76 -1.55 -9.23
CA PRO A 33 -14.59 -1.47 -10.41
C PRO A 33 -14.70 0.00 -10.83
N GLU A 34 -14.20 0.33 -12.03
CA GLU A 34 -14.47 1.61 -12.66
C GLU A 34 -15.99 1.79 -12.75
N SER A 35 -16.45 3.01 -12.43
CA SER A 35 -17.86 3.40 -12.39
C SER A 35 -18.52 3.21 -13.76
N GLY A 36 -19.05 2.03 -13.99
CA GLY A 36 -19.72 1.63 -15.22
C GLY A 36 -20.90 0.71 -14.93
N ALA A 37 -22.09 1.30 -14.89
CA ALA A 37 -23.43 0.68 -14.88
C ALA A 37 -23.91 -0.02 -13.59
N GLY A 38 -24.74 0.69 -12.81
CA GLY A 38 -25.57 0.08 -11.75
C GLY A 38 -26.26 1.08 -10.81
N GLY A 39 -27.25 1.85 -11.28
CA GLY A 39 -27.81 3.04 -10.62
C GLY A 39 -28.51 2.92 -9.24
N VAL A 40 -28.45 1.78 -8.54
CA VAL A 40 -29.00 1.61 -7.17
C VAL A 40 -27.97 1.02 -6.20
N THR A 41 -27.11 0.11 -6.68
CA THR A 41 -25.95 -0.39 -5.95
C THR A 41 -24.87 0.69 -5.79
N ASP A 42 -24.76 1.59 -6.77
CA ASP A 42 -23.76 2.66 -6.81
C ASP A 42 -24.00 3.70 -5.70
N GLU A 43 -25.25 4.09 -5.44
CA GLU A 43 -25.56 5.12 -4.44
C GLU A 43 -25.33 4.64 -2.99
N ARG A 44 -25.63 3.36 -2.69
CA ARG A 44 -25.40 2.75 -1.36
C ARG A 44 -23.93 2.48 -1.06
N LEU A 45 -23.10 2.33 -2.08
CA LEU A 45 -21.66 2.11 -1.95
C LEU A 45 -20.83 3.39 -2.07
N ARG A 46 -21.40 4.46 -2.64
CA ARG A 46 -20.69 5.72 -2.90
C ARG A 46 -19.92 6.26 -1.69
N GLY A 47 -20.58 6.41 -0.55
CA GLY A 47 -19.93 6.91 0.67
C GLY A 47 -18.85 5.96 1.20
N PHE A 48 -19.04 4.65 1.04
CA PHE A 48 -18.04 3.65 1.42
C PHE A 48 -16.81 3.69 0.52
N PHE A 49 -17.01 3.79 -0.80
CA PHE A 49 -15.89 3.91 -1.73
C PHE A 49 -15.15 5.23 -1.56
N GLN A 50 -15.83 6.34 -1.27
CA GLN A 50 -15.17 7.61 -0.94
C GLN A 50 -14.25 7.48 0.28
N GLU A 51 -14.70 6.82 1.33
CA GLU A 51 -13.86 6.58 2.52
C GLU A 51 -12.72 5.60 2.22
N ALA A 52 -12.95 4.56 1.41
CA ALA A 52 -11.93 3.63 0.96
C ALA A 52 -10.85 4.32 0.10
N GLU A 53 -11.24 5.25 -0.78
CA GLU A 53 -10.32 6.07 -1.57
C GLU A 53 -9.53 7.04 -0.69
N ALA A 54 -10.15 7.62 0.34
CA ALA A 54 -9.43 8.44 1.30
C ALA A 54 -8.34 7.62 2.04
N VAL A 55 -8.63 6.38 2.42
CA VAL A 55 -7.63 5.46 3.00
C VAL A 55 -6.50 5.19 2.01
N LYS A 56 -6.81 4.97 0.73
CA LYS A 56 -5.77 4.77 -0.31
C LYS A 56 -4.90 5.99 -0.53
N ALA A 57 -5.49 7.19 -0.51
CA ALA A 57 -4.74 8.43 -0.62
C ALA A 57 -3.75 8.61 0.54
N GLU A 58 -4.15 8.27 1.77
CA GLU A 58 -3.25 8.28 2.92
C GLU A 58 -2.13 7.22 2.79
N MET A 59 -2.44 6.02 2.29
CA MET A 59 -1.44 4.99 2.00
C MET A 59 -0.43 5.43 0.93
N ALA A 60 -0.88 6.10 -0.13
CA ALA A 60 0.00 6.67 -1.14
C ALA A 60 0.93 7.72 -0.53
N ALA A 61 0.39 8.59 0.32
CA ALA A 61 1.20 9.60 0.99
C ALA A 61 2.22 9.01 2.00
N ILE A 62 1.93 7.84 2.59
CA ILE A 62 2.93 7.07 3.36
C ILE A 62 4.03 6.58 2.43
N ARG A 63 3.72 5.98 1.27
CA ARG A 63 4.74 5.55 0.30
C ARG A 63 5.66 6.68 -0.10
N ASP A 64 5.10 7.84 -0.44
CA ASP A 64 5.89 9.01 -0.80
C ASP A 64 6.83 9.44 0.36
N ALA A 65 6.38 9.31 1.62
CA ALA A 65 7.22 9.59 2.78
C ALA A 65 8.32 8.55 2.99
N LEU A 66 8.04 7.26 2.72
CA LEU A 66 9.05 6.20 2.74
C LEU A 66 10.13 6.44 1.68
N ASP A 67 9.73 6.83 0.47
CA ASP A 67 10.66 7.13 -0.61
C ASP A 67 11.54 8.35 -0.27
N ARG A 68 10.95 9.39 0.32
CA ARG A 68 11.72 10.54 0.84
C ARG A 68 12.67 10.15 1.96
N LEU A 69 12.26 9.29 2.88
CA LEU A 69 13.14 8.79 3.94
C LEU A 69 14.29 7.96 3.39
N HIS A 70 14.03 7.13 2.38
CA HIS A 70 15.07 6.38 1.70
C HIS A 70 16.06 7.31 1.00
N ALA A 71 15.56 8.29 0.23
CA ALA A 71 16.41 9.27 -0.44
C ALA A 71 17.22 10.12 0.55
N ALA A 72 16.60 10.53 1.66
CA ALA A 72 17.29 11.24 2.73
C ALA A 72 18.39 10.37 3.33
N ASN A 73 18.11 9.10 3.66
CA ASN A 73 19.10 8.20 4.22
C ASN A 73 20.33 8.01 3.29
N GLU A 74 20.10 7.88 1.98
CA GLU A 74 21.19 7.83 1.00
C GLU A 74 22.00 9.13 0.95
N GLU A 75 21.34 10.29 0.99
CA GLU A 75 22.00 11.60 1.06
C GLU A 75 22.86 11.73 2.34
N GLY A 76 22.35 11.26 3.48
CA GLY A 76 23.02 11.30 4.78
C GLY A 76 24.37 10.57 4.83
N LYS A 77 24.66 9.68 3.88
CA LYS A 77 25.94 8.96 3.78
C LYS A 77 27.11 9.87 3.40
N SER A 78 26.87 10.88 2.57
CA SER A 78 27.91 11.78 2.05
C SER A 78 27.96 13.14 2.75
N LEU A 79 27.07 13.38 3.70
CA LEU A 79 27.05 14.61 4.49
C LEU A 79 28.16 14.60 5.56
N HIS A 80 29.00 15.62 5.53
CA HIS A 80 30.10 15.81 6.48
C HIS A 80 30.07 17.18 7.17
N GLN A 81 29.19 18.09 6.75
CA GLN A 81 29.01 19.40 7.38
C GLN A 81 27.93 19.35 8.47
N VAL A 82 28.23 19.94 9.62
CA VAL A 82 27.34 19.94 10.80
C VAL A 82 25.97 20.54 10.51
N ASP A 83 25.91 21.67 9.79
CA ASP A 83 24.62 22.30 9.47
C ASP A 83 23.79 21.47 8.48
N ALA A 84 24.45 20.80 7.53
CA ALA A 84 23.80 19.90 6.60
C ALA A 84 23.27 18.64 7.31
N LEU A 85 24.04 18.07 8.25
CA LEU A 85 23.62 16.95 9.09
C LEU A 85 22.41 17.32 9.96
N ARG A 86 22.39 18.52 10.56
CA ARG A 86 21.26 19.01 11.35
C ARG A 86 20.01 19.21 10.50
N ALA A 87 20.14 19.82 9.31
CA ALA A 87 19.01 20.00 8.39
C ALA A 87 18.48 18.65 7.87
N HIS A 88 19.38 17.72 7.56
CA HIS A 88 19.06 16.36 7.17
C HIS A 88 18.27 15.62 8.27
N ARG A 89 18.73 15.68 9.52
CA ARG A 89 18.02 15.13 10.69
C ARG A 89 16.62 15.73 10.83
N GLY A 90 16.48 17.04 10.66
CA GLY A 90 15.18 17.72 10.71
C GLY A 90 14.19 17.18 9.67
N ARG A 91 14.66 16.94 8.43
CA ARG A 91 13.85 16.34 7.36
C ARG A 91 13.42 14.91 7.67
N VAL A 92 14.38 14.06 8.08
CA VAL A 92 14.11 12.66 8.45
C VAL A 92 13.06 12.60 9.57
N ASN A 93 13.22 13.42 10.61
CA ASN A 93 12.27 13.47 11.71
C ASN A 93 10.87 13.91 11.26
N ALA A 94 10.77 14.93 10.40
CA ALA A 94 9.49 15.40 9.88
C ALA A 94 8.75 14.31 9.07
N ASP A 95 9.45 13.58 8.19
CA ASP A 95 8.85 12.51 7.40
C ASP A 95 8.41 11.32 8.28
N ILE A 96 9.20 10.95 9.30
CA ILE A 96 8.85 9.90 10.26
C ILE A 96 7.57 10.25 11.03
N VAL A 97 7.49 11.47 11.58
CA VAL A 97 6.30 11.96 12.29
C VAL A 97 5.08 11.98 11.35
N ALA A 98 5.28 12.34 10.08
CA ALA A 98 4.22 12.30 9.08
C ALA A 98 3.73 10.87 8.83
N VAL A 99 4.62 9.88 8.69
CA VAL A 99 4.25 8.46 8.54
C VAL A 99 3.41 7.98 9.73
N LEU A 100 3.85 8.28 10.95
CA LEU A 100 3.12 7.92 12.17
C LEU A 100 1.72 8.52 12.22
N ARG A 101 1.59 9.83 11.93
CA ARG A 101 0.30 10.50 11.93
C ARG A 101 -0.66 9.87 10.92
N ARG A 102 -0.18 9.64 9.69
CA ARG A 102 -0.98 9.02 8.62
C ARG A 102 -1.38 7.60 8.96
N ALA A 103 -0.51 6.82 9.58
CA ALA A 103 -0.85 5.46 10.02
C ALA A 103 -2.00 5.46 11.05
N ARG A 104 -1.98 6.42 12.00
CA ARG A 104 -3.08 6.61 12.96
C ARG A 104 -4.38 7.02 12.25
N ASP A 105 -4.29 7.92 11.28
CA ASP A 105 -5.45 8.38 10.50
C ASP A 105 -6.05 7.21 9.69
N ILE A 106 -5.23 6.40 9.04
CA ILE A 106 -5.66 5.18 8.33
C ILE A 106 -6.38 4.22 9.27
N ARG A 107 -5.81 3.97 10.46
CA ARG A 107 -6.46 3.12 11.47
C ARG A 107 -7.85 3.63 11.81
N ALA A 108 -7.99 4.92 12.15
CA ALA A 108 -9.27 5.51 12.54
C ALA A 108 -10.32 5.40 11.42
N ARG A 109 -9.90 5.54 10.16
CA ARG A 109 -10.76 5.37 8.99
C ARG A 109 -11.15 3.91 8.76
N LEU A 110 -10.23 2.96 8.92
CA LEU A 110 -10.54 1.53 8.84
C LEU A 110 -11.54 1.10 9.93
N GLU A 111 -11.38 1.59 11.16
CA GLU A 111 -12.35 1.37 12.25
C GLU A 111 -13.72 1.97 11.91
N SER A 112 -13.76 3.14 11.26
CA SER A 112 -14.99 3.77 10.78
C SER A 112 -15.68 2.91 9.71
N LEU A 113 -14.91 2.39 8.74
CA LEU A 113 -15.40 1.47 7.71
C LEU A 113 -15.99 0.20 8.34
N ASP A 114 -15.34 -0.39 9.34
CA ASP A 114 -15.85 -1.55 10.05
C ASP A 114 -17.14 -1.27 10.80
N ARG A 115 -17.21 -0.15 11.54
CA ARG A 115 -18.43 0.28 12.22
C ARG A 115 -19.58 0.48 11.22
N ALA A 116 -19.31 1.10 10.08
CA ALA A 116 -20.30 1.30 9.02
C ALA A 116 -20.76 -0.04 8.42
N ASN A 117 -19.84 -0.98 8.19
CA ASN A 117 -20.17 -2.33 7.69
C ASN A 117 -21.05 -3.08 8.70
N ALA A 118 -20.69 -3.06 9.98
CA ALA A 118 -21.46 -3.71 11.04
C ALA A 118 -22.87 -3.10 11.22
N ALA A 119 -22.99 -1.76 11.17
CA ALA A 119 -24.27 -1.07 11.25
C ALA A 119 -25.18 -1.43 10.05
N GLN A 120 -24.60 -1.49 8.84
CA GLN A 120 -25.34 -1.80 7.63
C GLN A 120 -25.90 -3.24 7.64
N ARG A 121 -25.14 -4.20 8.20
CA ARG A 121 -25.62 -5.59 8.42
C ARG A 121 -26.85 -5.67 9.33
N ARG A 122 -26.96 -4.77 10.32
CA ARG A 122 -28.07 -4.73 11.27
C ARG A 122 -29.32 -4.06 10.70
N LEU A 123 -29.15 -3.01 9.89
CA LEU A 123 -30.24 -2.12 9.50
C LEU A 123 -30.93 -2.50 8.19
N SER A 124 -30.26 -3.22 7.28
CA SER A 124 -30.76 -3.39 5.91
C SER A 124 -30.81 -4.86 5.48
N ALA A 125 -32.01 -5.32 5.11
CA ALA A 125 -32.24 -6.72 4.70
C ALA A 125 -31.41 -7.14 3.48
N GLY A 126 -31.01 -6.19 2.63
CA GLY A 126 -30.15 -6.41 1.45
C GLY A 126 -28.64 -6.33 1.71
N CYS A 127 -28.21 -6.05 2.94
CA CYS A 127 -26.80 -6.04 3.34
C CYS A 127 -26.51 -6.99 4.51
N ARG A 128 -27.34 -8.02 4.69
CA ARG A 128 -27.04 -9.09 5.65
C ARG A 128 -25.72 -9.74 5.29
N GLU A 129 -25.15 -10.42 6.27
CA GLU A 129 -23.92 -11.19 6.11
C GLU A 129 -23.99 -12.13 4.89
N GLY A 130 -22.96 -12.09 4.05
CA GLY A 130 -22.86 -12.93 2.85
C GLY A 130 -23.62 -12.43 1.62
N THR A 131 -24.34 -11.30 1.71
CA THR A 131 -24.92 -10.65 0.53
C THR A 131 -23.81 -10.11 -0.40
N PRO A 132 -24.06 -9.94 -1.71
CA PRO A 132 -23.06 -9.38 -2.63
C PRO A 132 -22.50 -8.04 -2.16
N LEU A 133 -23.36 -7.18 -1.62
CA LEU A 133 -23.00 -5.87 -1.10
C LEU A 133 -22.10 -5.95 0.16
N ASP A 134 -22.41 -6.86 1.08
CA ASP A 134 -21.58 -7.12 2.26
C ASP A 134 -20.21 -7.73 1.88
N ARG A 135 -20.21 -8.65 0.91
CA ARG A 135 -18.97 -9.25 0.37
C ARG A 135 -18.06 -8.20 -0.25
N THR A 136 -18.58 -7.31 -1.11
CA THR A 136 -17.79 -6.23 -1.70
C THR A 136 -17.16 -5.33 -0.63
N ARG A 137 -17.95 -4.93 0.38
CA ARG A 137 -17.46 -4.05 1.45
C ARG A 137 -16.40 -4.73 2.31
N THR A 138 -16.61 -6.01 2.64
CA THR A 138 -15.65 -6.81 3.42
C THR A 138 -14.36 -7.03 2.62
N ALA A 139 -14.46 -7.37 1.34
CA ALA A 139 -13.31 -7.54 0.44
C ALA A 139 -12.46 -6.28 0.33
N VAL A 140 -13.09 -5.13 0.08
CA VAL A 140 -12.38 -3.85 -0.02
C VAL A 140 -11.70 -3.49 1.30
N THR A 141 -12.42 -3.59 2.42
CA THR A 141 -11.85 -3.26 3.74
C THR A 141 -10.67 -4.18 4.09
N SER A 142 -10.79 -5.47 3.77
CA SER A 142 -9.70 -6.43 3.99
C SER A 142 -8.49 -6.18 3.08
N GLY A 143 -8.72 -5.88 1.80
CA GLY A 143 -7.65 -5.52 0.87
C GLY A 143 -6.88 -4.27 1.32
N LEU A 144 -7.57 -3.28 1.89
CA LEU A 144 -6.92 -2.10 2.50
C LEU A 144 -6.05 -2.49 3.69
N ARG A 145 -6.51 -3.40 4.57
CA ARG A 145 -5.68 -3.89 5.69
C ARG A 145 -4.44 -4.64 5.21
N LYS A 146 -4.57 -5.48 4.18
CA LYS A 146 -3.43 -6.17 3.57
C LYS A 146 -2.40 -5.16 3.04
N LYS A 147 -2.84 -4.17 2.25
CA LYS A 147 -1.95 -3.10 1.75
C LYS A 147 -1.26 -2.32 2.87
N LEU A 148 -1.96 -2.06 3.98
CA LEU A 148 -1.36 -1.40 5.13
C LEU A 148 -0.27 -2.25 5.79
N LYS A 149 -0.51 -3.55 5.92
CA LYS A 149 0.48 -4.51 6.43
C LYS A 149 1.72 -4.55 5.53
N ASP A 150 1.55 -4.48 4.22
CA ASP A 150 2.67 -4.43 3.27
C ASP A 150 3.49 -3.14 3.46
N LEU A 151 2.85 -1.98 3.63
CA LEU A 151 3.55 -0.73 3.94
C LEU A 151 4.35 -0.77 5.25
N MET A 152 3.86 -1.50 6.26
CA MET A 152 4.62 -1.73 7.49
C MET A 152 5.92 -2.48 7.20
N LEU A 153 5.81 -3.55 6.40
CA LEU A 153 6.95 -4.41 6.04
C LEU A 153 8.02 -3.61 5.31
N ASP A 154 7.61 -2.65 4.49
CA ASP A 154 8.52 -1.76 3.78
C ASP A 154 9.20 -0.78 4.74
N PHE A 155 8.43 -0.15 5.64
CA PHE A 155 9.01 0.73 6.69
C PHE A 155 9.97 -0.03 7.61
N GLN A 156 9.62 -1.25 8.02
CA GLN A 156 10.49 -2.10 8.83
C GLN A 156 11.81 -2.43 8.11
N ALA A 157 11.73 -2.76 6.82
CA ALA A 157 12.92 -3.03 6.01
C ALA A 157 13.78 -1.78 5.83
N LEU A 158 13.17 -0.59 5.74
CA LEU A 158 13.90 0.68 5.71
C LEU A 158 14.61 0.93 7.06
N ARG A 159 13.93 0.77 8.19
CA ARG A 159 14.55 0.86 9.52
C ARG A 159 15.77 -0.03 9.63
N GLN A 160 15.63 -1.31 9.27
CA GLN A 160 16.70 -2.28 9.44
C GLN A 160 17.93 -1.91 8.61
N ARG A 161 17.72 -1.35 7.41
CA ARG A 161 18.78 -0.76 6.59
C ARG A 161 19.43 0.45 7.27
N MET A 162 18.64 1.43 7.73
CA MET A 162 19.16 2.61 8.44
C MET A 162 20.00 2.24 9.67
N MET A 163 19.54 1.25 10.45
CA MET A 163 20.26 0.75 11.63
C MET A 163 21.58 0.06 11.28
N SER A 164 21.58 -0.79 10.24
CA SER A 164 22.79 -1.45 9.77
C SER A 164 23.82 -0.42 9.29
N GLU A 165 23.39 0.59 8.53
CA GLU A 165 24.29 1.64 8.02
C GLU A 165 24.82 2.55 9.13
N TYR A 166 24.00 2.82 10.14
CA TYR A 166 24.43 3.54 11.33
C TYR A 166 25.52 2.76 12.07
N LYS A 167 25.32 1.46 12.28
CA LYS A 167 26.31 0.57 12.91
C LYS A 167 27.64 0.57 12.14
N ASP A 168 27.59 0.44 10.82
CA ASP A 168 28.78 0.49 9.96
C ASP A 168 29.53 1.83 10.07
N THR A 169 28.78 2.93 10.17
CA THR A 169 29.35 4.26 10.36
C THR A 169 30.07 4.37 11.70
N VAL A 170 29.43 3.95 12.79
CA VAL A 170 30.01 3.98 14.13
C VAL A 170 31.30 3.15 14.16
N GLN A 171 31.27 1.94 13.59
CA GLN A 171 32.44 1.07 13.50
C GLN A 171 33.60 1.73 12.73
N ARG A 172 33.33 2.33 11.56
CA ARG A 172 34.35 3.02 10.77
C ARG A 172 34.95 4.21 11.50
N ARG A 173 34.12 5.03 12.16
CA ARG A 173 34.57 6.20 12.91
C ARG A 173 35.38 5.82 14.14
N TYR A 174 34.96 4.78 14.86
CA TYR A 174 35.72 4.23 15.97
C TYR A 174 37.11 3.79 15.50
N TYR A 175 37.18 2.92 14.48
CA TYR A 175 38.45 2.42 13.94
C TYR A 175 39.38 3.54 13.47
N THR A 176 38.85 4.58 12.80
CA THR A 176 39.65 5.71 12.32
C THR A 176 40.28 6.51 13.47
N LEU A 177 39.64 6.53 14.65
CA LEU A 177 40.08 7.33 15.78
C LEU A 177 40.93 6.55 16.79
N THR A 178 40.66 5.26 16.96
CA THR A 178 41.34 4.41 17.95
C THR A 178 42.36 3.47 17.32
N GLY A 179 42.30 3.23 16.01
CA GLY A 179 43.08 2.21 15.32
C GLY A 179 42.64 0.77 15.63
N GLU A 180 41.63 0.57 16.47
CA GLU A 180 41.15 -0.73 16.94
C GLU A 180 39.79 -1.06 16.33
N VAL A 181 39.57 -2.34 16.01
CA VAL A 181 38.24 -2.80 15.61
C VAL A 181 37.39 -2.93 16.88
N PRO A 182 36.28 -2.19 17.00
CA PRO A 182 35.46 -2.27 18.20
C PRO A 182 34.75 -3.63 18.27
N GLU A 183 34.72 -4.22 19.47
CA GLU A 183 33.84 -5.34 19.77
C GLU A 183 32.37 -4.94 19.58
N GLU A 184 31.52 -5.88 19.20
CA GLU A 184 30.10 -5.65 18.94
C GLU A 184 29.40 -4.97 20.13
N GLU A 185 29.74 -5.40 21.35
CA GLU A 185 29.19 -4.88 22.60
C GLU A 185 29.55 -3.40 22.84
N VAL A 186 30.71 -2.95 22.32
CA VAL A 186 31.11 -1.54 22.37
C VAL A 186 30.29 -0.71 21.38
N ILE A 187 30.06 -1.23 20.17
CA ILE A 187 29.20 -0.58 19.19
C ILE A 187 27.77 -0.46 19.74
N GLU A 188 27.20 -1.53 20.27
CA GLU A 188 25.86 -1.50 20.87
C GLU A 188 25.76 -0.52 22.04
N ARG A 189 26.82 -0.39 22.86
CA ARG A 189 26.86 0.64 23.91
C ARG A 189 26.87 2.07 23.37
N ILE A 190 27.63 2.34 22.30
CA ILE A 190 27.63 3.66 21.65
C ILE A 190 26.22 3.96 21.10
N ILE A 191 25.58 2.95 20.52
CA ILE A 191 24.24 3.03 19.92
C ILE A 191 23.12 3.15 20.96
N SER A 192 23.28 2.58 22.16
CA SER A 192 22.21 2.55 23.17
C SER A 192 22.30 3.71 24.17
N ASP A 193 23.51 4.06 24.61
CA ASP A 193 23.72 5.10 25.61
C ASP A 193 23.95 6.50 24.99
N GLY A 194 24.27 6.58 23.70
CA GLY A 194 24.65 7.83 23.04
C GLY A 194 25.93 8.47 23.63
N ARG A 195 26.69 7.72 24.44
CA ARG A 195 27.92 8.16 25.12
C ARG A 195 29.18 7.86 24.29
N GLY A 196 29.18 8.28 23.03
CA GLY A 196 30.35 8.14 22.15
C GLY A 196 31.57 8.91 22.65
N GLU A 197 31.35 10.01 23.37
CA GLU A 197 32.40 10.93 23.83
C GLU A 197 33.31 10.35 24.91
N GLU A 198 32.76 9.61 25.89
CA GLU A 198 33.55 8.91 26.93
C GLU A 198 34.40 7.78 26.33
N LEU A 199 33.86 7.08 25.34
CA LEU A 199 34.51 5.94 24.69
C LEU A 199 35.60 6.37 23.70
N LEU A 200 35.43 7.52 23.06
CA LEU A 200 36.40 8.10 22.13
C LEU A 200 37.41 9.04 22.81
N GLY A 201 37.29 9.25 24.13
CA GLY A 201 38.16 10.15 24.89
C GLY A 201 39.65 9.80 24.81
N ALA A 202 39.98 8.51 24.68
CA ALA A 202 41.37 8.05 24.49
C ALA A 202 41.99 8.53 23.17
N ALA A 203 41.18 8.69 22.11
CA ALA A 203 41.64 9.15 20.80
C ALA A 203 42.00 10.65 20.77
N VAL A 204 41.60 11.42 21.79
CA VAL A 204 41.87 12.88 21.88
C VAL A 204 43.37 13.16 21.94
N ALA A 205 44.14 12.27 22.57
CA ALA A 205 45.58 12.40 22.68
C ALA A 205 46.31 12.22 21.34
N GLU A 206 45.75 11.41 20.44
CA GLU A 206 46.40 11.02 19.18
C GLU A 206 45.94 11.85 17.98
N HIS A 207 44.64 12.13 17.88
CA HIS A 207 44.02 12.83 16.74
C HIS A 207 43.67 14.30 17.02
N GLY A 208 43.86 14.74 18.26
CA GLY A 208 43.51 16.08 18.72
C GLY A 208 42.01 16.25 18.99
N LYS A 209 41.68 17.13 19.95
CA LYS A 209 40.33 17.33 20.47
C LYS A 209 39.29 17.70 19.39
N GLY A 210 39.68 18.45 18.36
CA GLY A 210 38.77 18.91 17.31
C GLY A 210 38.22 17.79 16.42
N ALA A 211 39.09 16.86 16.00
CA ALA A 211 38.70 15.73 15.13
C ALA A 211 37.79 14.74 15.87
N VAL A 212 38.11 14.45 17.13
CA VAL A 212 37.30 13.57 17.99
C VAL A 212 35.92 14.17 18.24
N LEU A 213 35.83 15.46 18.57
CA LEU A 213 34.55 16.14 18.79
C LEU A 213 33.66 16.12 17.54
N ALA A 214 34.23 16.32 16.35
CA ALA A 214 33.47 16.26 15.10
C ALA A 214 32.89 14.86 14.84
N ALA A 215 33.69 13.82 15.08
CA ALA A 215 33.24 12.44 14.92
C ALA A 215 32.18 12.03 15.96
N VAL A 216 32.35 12.46 17.22
CA VAL A 216 31.34 12.25 18.27
C VAL A 216 30.03 12.92 17.89
N HIS A 217 30.06 14.18 17.42
CA HIS A 217 28.85 14.88 17.00
C HIS A 217 28.16 14.18 15.82
N GLU A 218 28.92 13.68 14.84
CA GLU A 218 28.38 12.90 13.73
C GLU A 218 27.74 11.58 14.20
N ILE A 219 28.37 10.88 15.14
CA ILE A 219 27.81 9.67 15.77
C ILE A 219 26.52 9.99 16.52
N GLN A 220 26.48 11.11 17.25
CA GLN A 220 25.33 11.56 18.03
C GLN A 220 24.13 11.92 17.15
N ASP A 221 24.36 12.64 16.05
CA ASP A 221 23.28 13.03 15.14
C ASP A 221 22.69 11.81 14.43
N ARG A 222 23.53 10.85 14.01
CA ARG A 222 23.05 9.59 13.43
C ARG A 222 22.36 8.70 14.46
N HIS A 223 22.86 8.67 15.71
CA HIS A 223 22.22 8.00 16.85
C HIS A 223 20.78 8.49 17.02
N ASP A 224 20.60 9.81 17.08
CA ASP A 224 19.30 10.39 17.35
C ASP A 224 18.31 10.12 16.21
N ALA A 225 18.77 10.14 14.95
CA ALA A 225 17.95 9.74 13.82
C ALA A 225 17.54 8.26 13.90
N ALA A 226 18.48 7.37 14.21
CA ALA A 226 18.23 5.94 14.39
C ALA A 226 17.22 5.69 15.52
N ARG A 227 17.41 6.32 16.68
CA ARG A 227 16.53 6.19 17.85
C ARG A 227 15.11 6.67 17.57
N GLU A 228 14.93 7.71 16.76
CA GLU A 228 13.60 8.20 16.40
C GLU A 228 12.87 7.27 15.43
N VAL A 229 13.61 6.67 14.47
CA VAL A 229 13.07 5.58 13.63
C VAL A 229 12.64 4.40 14.50
N GLU A 230 13.44 4.03 15.51
CA GLU A 230 13.09 2.96 16.44
C GLU A 230 11.82 3.29 17.25
N ARG A 231 11.74 4.50 17.83
CA ARG A 231 10.54 4.97 18.53
C ARG A 231 9.31 4.88 17.65
N SER A 232 9.44 5.33 16.41
CA SER A 232 8.35 5.35 15.45
C SER A 232 7.95 3.96 15.02
N LEU A 233 8.89 3.02 14.96
CA LEU A 233 8.55 1.63 14.72
C LEU A 233 7.81 1.00 15.91
N LEU A 234 8.15 1.34 17.15
CA LEU A 234 7.40 0.88 18.31
C LEU A 234 5.97 1.44 18.32
N GLU A 235 5.80 2.73 18.03
CA GLU A 235 4.47 3.35 17.94
C GLU A 235 3.66 2.81 16.77
N LEU A 236 4.29 2.61 15.61
CA LEU A 236 3.64 2.03 14.44
C LEU A 236 3.28 0.56 14.70
N HIS A 237 4.16 -0.22 15.33
CA HIS A 237 3.89 -1.59 15.74
C HIS A 237 2.67 -1.68 16.67
N GLN A 238 2.53 -0.73 17.62
CA GLN A 238 1.34 -0.65 18.46
C GLN A 238 0.07 -0.41 17.63
N VAL A 239 0.13 0.52 16.65
CA VAL A 239 -0.97 0.75 15.71
C VAL A 239 -1.29 -0.55 14.94
N PHE A 240 -0.29 -1.36 14.59
CA PHE A 240 -0.48 -2.66 13.94
C PHE A 240 -1.06 -3.75 14.82
N LEU A 241 -0.65 -3.86 16.08
CA LEU A 241 -1.27 -4.78 17.04
C LEU A 241 -2.74 -4.45 17.21
N ASP A 242 -3.07 -3.17 17.34
CA ASP A 242 -4.44 -2.71 17.44
C ASP A 242 -5.25 -3.02 16.17
N MET A 243 -4.61 -3.07 15.00
CA MET A 243 -5.23 -3.49 13.74
C MET A 243 -5.28 -5.00 13.54
N ALA A 244 -4.32 -5.77 14.07
CA ALA A 244 -4.33 -7.23 14.02
C ALA A 244 -5.52 -7.81 14.78
N VAL A 245 -5.89 -7.20 15.91
CA VAL A 245 -7.14 -7.49 16.64
C VAL A 245 -8.38 -7.27 15.76
N MET A 246 -8.36 -6.29 14.85
CA MET A 246 -9.45 -6.08 13.89
C MET A 246 -9.47 -7.13 12.76
N VAL A 247 -8.33 -7.74 12.44
CA VAL A 247 -8.17 -8.76 11.39
C VAL A 247 -8.55 -10.15 11.88
N GLU A 248 -8.19 -10.54 13.11
CA GLU A 248 -8.51 -11.87 13.66
C GLU A 248 -10.02 -12.15 13.73
N MET A 249 -10.85 -11.12 13.92
CA MET A 249 -12.32 -11.25 13.82
C MET A 249 -12.84 -11.53 12.39
N GLN A 250 -12.01 -11.42 11.35
CA GLN A 250 -12.40 -11.54 9.93
C GLN A 250 -11.66 -12.67 9.17
N GLY A 251 -10.71 -13.37 9.81
CA GLY A 251 -9.79 -14.31 9.16
C GLY A 251 -10.43 -15.52 8.47
N GLU A 252 -11.49 -16.10 9.02
CA GLU A 252 -12.19 -17.25 8.42
C GLU A 252 -12.97 -16.85 7.14
N LYS A 253 -13.32 -15.57 6.99
CA LYS A 253 -14.06 -15.04 5.82
C LYS A 253 -13.17 -14.63 4.66
N LEU A 254 -11.85 -14.54 4.87
CA LEU A 254 -10.90 -14.06 3.87
C LEU A 254 -10.70 -15.06 2.71
N ASP A 255 -10.57 -16.35 3.02
CA ASP A 255 -10.45 -17.43 2.03
C ASP A 255 -11.69 -17.50 1.12
N ASP A 256 -12.89 -17.41 1.72
CA ASP A 256 -14.15 -17.39 0.97
C ASP A 256 -14.27 -16.14 0.07
N ILE A 257 -13.74 -15.00 0.50
CA ILE A 257 -13.80 -13.75 -0.25
C ILE A 257 -12.85 -13.77 -1.45
N GLU A 258 -11.65 -14.33 -1.33
CA GLU A 258 -10.73 -14.46 -2.47
C GLU A 258 -11.36 -15.32 -3.57
N SER A 259 -12.00 -16.42 -3.18
CA SER A 259 -12.85 -17.26 -4.03
C SER A 259 -14.02 -16.48 -4.67
N HIS A 260 -14.73 -15.66 -3.90
CA HIS A 260 -15.89 -14.91 -4.39
C HIS A 260 -15.54 -13.69 -5.24
N VAL A 261 -14.43 -13.01 -4.98
CA VAL A 261 -13.93 -11.89 -5.79
C VAL A 261 -13.36 -12.40 -7.10
N ALA A 262 -12.60 -13.51 -7.09
CA ALA A 262 -12.17 -14.18 -8.31
C ALA A 262 -13.38 -14.60 -9.17
N SER A 263 -14.42 -15.14 -8.52
CA SER A 263 -15.68 -15.50 -9.20
C SER A 263 -16.40 -14.27 -9.76
N ALA A 264 -16.52 -13.19 -8.99
CA ALA A 264 -17.19 -11.95 -9.41
C ALA A 264 -16.46 -11.26 -10.58
N SER A 265 -15.12 -11.22 -10.54
CA SER A 265 -14.29 -10.75 -11.66
C SER A 265 -14.55 -11.57 -12.93
N HIS A 266 -14.61 -12.90 -12.80
CA HIS A 266 -14.94 -13.80 -13.90
C HIS A 266 -16.36 -13.56 -14.45
N TYR A 267 -17.36 -13.29 -13.61
CA TYR A 267 -18.73 -12.94 -14.04
C TYR A 267 -18.81 -11.60 -14.76
N VAL A 268 -18.10 -10.57 -14.29
CA VAL A 268 -18.06 -9.25 -14.95
C VAL A 268 -17.36 -9.35 -16.31
N GLN A 269 -16.25 -10.07 -16.40
CA GLN A 269 -15.53 -10.31 -17.65
C GLN A 269 -16.39 -11.10 -18.65
N GLY A 270 -17.10 -12.14 -18.18
CA GLY A 270 -18.09 -12.87 -18.98
C GLY A 270 -19.25 -12.00 -19.45
N GLY A 271 -19.81 -11.16 -18.56
CA GLY A 271 -20.88 -10.22 -18.89
C GLY A 271 -20.45 -9.19 -19.93
N ASN A 272 -19.24 -8.66 -19.84
CA ASN A 272 -18.71 -7.70 -20.82
C ASN A 272 -18.54 -8.34 -22.21
N LYS A 273 -18.16 -9.63 -22.25
CA LYS A 273 -18.07 -10.42 -23.49
C LYS A 273 -19.45 -10.65 -24.12
N GLU A 274 -20.47 -10.96 -23.32
CA GLU A 274 -21.84 -11.12 -23.81
C GLU A 274 -22.47 -9.80 -24.27
N LEU A 275 -22.18 -8.68 -23.60
CA LEU A 275 -22.57 -7.34 -24.06
C LEU A 275 -21.90 -6.98 -25.41
N GLY A 276 -20.63 -7.37 -25.58
CA GLY A 276 -19.92 -7.25 -26.86
C GLY A 276 -20.63 -8.01 -27.98
N LYS A 277 -20.99 -9.28 -27.75
CA LYS A 277 -21.75 -10.10 -28.71
C LYS A 277 -23.13 -9.51 -29.00
N ALA A 278 -23.85 -9.03 -27.99
CA ALA A 278 -25.16 -8.42 -28.16
C ALA A 278 -25.10 -7.16 -29.04
N LYS A 279 -24.06 -6.32 -28.88
CA LYS A 279 -23.81 -5.16 -29.74
C LYS A 279 -23.50 -5.57 -31.19
N GLU A 280 -22.77 -6.66 -31.37
CA GLU A 280 -22.45 -7.22 -32.69
C GLU A 280 -23.69 -7.78 -33.40
N TYR A 281 -24.54 -8.54 -32.69
CA TYR A 281 -25.84 -9.00 -33.19
C TYR A 281 -26.78 -7.84 -33.54
N GLN A 282 -26.84 -6.81 -32.71
CA GLN A 282 -27.65 -5.61 -33.01
C GLN A 282 -27.13 -4.88 -34.26
N ARG A 283 -25.82 -4.93 -34.53
CA ARG A 283 -25.21 -4.32 -35.72
C ARG A 283 -25.46 -5.15 -36.98
N SER A 284 -25.43 -6.48 -36.90
CA SER A 284 -25.70 -7.36 -38.05
C SER A 284 -27.19 -7.44 -38.39
N SER A 285 -28.08 -7.42 -37.40
CA SER A 285 -29.53 -7.39 -37.59
C SER A 285 -29.98 -6.16 -38.39
N ARG A 286 -29.39 -4.99 -38.13
CA ARG A 286 -29.64 -3.76 -38.91
C ARG A 286 -29.29 -3.90 -40.39
N LYS A 287 -28.19 -4.60 -40.71
CA LYS A 287 -27.80 -4.87 -42.11
C LYS A 287 -28.80 -5.80 -42.79
N CYS A 288 -29.25 -6.84 -42.08
CA CYS A 288 -30.24 -7.79 -42.60
C CYS A 288 -31.59 -7.11 -42.86
N LEU A 289 -32.03 -6.23 -41.96
CA LEU A 289 -33.27 -5.46 -42.11
C LEU A 289 -33.22 -4.52 -43.33
N CYS A 290 -32.09 -3.83 -43.56
CA CYS A 290 -31.92 -3.00 -44.76
C CYS A 290 -32.00 -3.84 -46.05
N ILE A 291 -31.37 -5.02 -46.09
CA ILE A 291 -31.43 -5.92 -47.24
C ILE A 291 -32.88 -6.39 -47.48
N GLY A 292 -33.61 -6.74 -46.42
CA GLY A 292 -35.02 -7.12 -46.50
C GLY A 292 -35.91 -6.01 -47.08
N ILE A 293 -35.71 -4.76 -46.66
CA ILE A 293 -36.45 -3.60 -47.18
C ILE A 293 -36.15 -3.38 -48.67
N ILE A 294 -34.89 -3.50 -49.09
CA ILE A 294 -34.50 -3.35 -50.51
C ILE A 294 -35.18 -4.41 -51.38
N ILE A 295 -35.19 -5.67 -50.94
CA ILE A 295 -35.86 -6.77 -51.67
C ILE A 295 -37.37 -6.50 -51.79
N LEU A 296 -38.02 -6.06 -50.71
CA LEU A 296 -39.44 -5.71 -50.70
C LEU A 296 -39.75 -4.61 -51.73
N LEU A 297 -38.95 -3.54 -51.77
CA LEU A 297 -39.13 -2.44 -52.70
C LEU A 297 -38.97 -2.87 -54.17
N LEU A 298 -38.00 -3.75 -54.47
CA LEU A 298 -37.82 -4.30 -55.81
C LEU A 298 -39.03 -5.15 -56.24
N LEU A 299 -39.59 -5.94 -55.33
CA LEU A 299 -40.75 -6.78 -55.59
C LEU A 299 -42.00 -5.91 -55.89
N VAL A 300 -42.21 -4.87 -55.10
CA VAL A 300 -43.28 -3.88 -55.33
C VAL A 300 -43.12 -3.21 -56.69
N LEU A 301 -41.90 -2.80 -57.05
CA LEU A 301 -41.63 -2.15 -58.34
C LEU A 301 -41.87 -3.10 -59.52
N LEU A 302 -41.48 -4.38 -59.39
CA LEU A 302 -41.72 -5.42 -60.39
C LEU A 302 -43.20 -5.71 -60.61
N VAL A 303 -44.04 -5.57 -59.58
CA VAL A 303 -45.50 -5.73 -59.70
C VAL A 303 -46.17 -4.46 -60.24
N ILE A 304 -45.78 -3.27 -59.77
CA ILE A 304 -46.44 -2.01 -60.13
C ILE A 304 -46.14 -1.57 -61.57
N VAL A 305 -44.89 -1.70 -62.05
CA VAL A 305 -44.49 -1.28 -63.40
C VAL A 305 -45.29 -1.97 -64.53
N PRO A 306 -45.49 -3.30 -64.56
CA PRO A 306 -46.29 -3.95 -65.60
C PRO A 306 -47.76 -3.55 -65.54
N ILE A 307 -48.33 -3.35 -64.35
CA ILE A 307 -49.73 -2.89 -64.20
C ILE A 307 -49.87 -1.46 -64.76
N ALA A 308 -48.96 -0.55 -64.39
CA ALA A 308 -48.97 0.83 -64.86
C ALA A 308 -48.72 0.96 -66.37
N THR A 309 -47.84 0.13 -66.94
CA THR A 309 -47.58 0.11 -68.39
C THR A 309 -48.72 -0.54 -69.18
N SER A 310 -49.40 -1.53 -68.63
CA SER A 310 -50.63 -2.12 -69.19
C SER A 310 -51.76 -1.10 -69.25
N LEU A 311 -51.97 -0.30 -68.20
CA LEU A 311 -53.02 0.72 -68.15
C LEU A 311 -52.77 1.90 -69.08
N ARG A 312 -51.50 2.24 -69.37
CA ARG A 312 -51.14 3.33 -70.29
C ARG A 312 -51.23 2.94 -71.77
N LYS A 313 -51.33 1.64 -72.07
CA LYS A 313 -51.42 1.10 -73.44
C LYS A 313 -52.86 0.80 -73.87
N SER A 314 -53.83 0.98 -72.97
CA SER A 314 -55.27 0.99 -73.24
C SER A 314 -55.77 2.42 -73.38
#